data_AF-A0A2H0BE25-F1
#
_entry.id   AF-A0A2H0BE25-F1
#
_cell.length_a   1.000
_cell.length_b   1.000
_cell.length_c   1.000
_cell.angle_alpha   90.00
_cell.angle_beta   90.00
_cell.angle_gamma   90.00
#
_symmetry.space_group_name_H-M   'P 1'
#
loop_
_entity.id
_entity.type
_entity.pdbx_description
1 polymer ?
#
loop_
_entity_poly.entity_id
_entity_poly.type
_entity_poly.pdbx_seq_one_letter_code
_entity_poly.pdbx_strand_id
1 'polypeptide(L)'
;MTATDVHTRYLERLLDQPDFDLLRKNRISAIVNGSSADSRVDSNSDWDYKIFVEEADIRPFVERHGEKFSLSDNTHDPKVFVMIRPFGYLESELESTLAITLWICEKAKVLRDDGGSFQQRVSKYRAKFESTLPEQLQHKYLKLRTRRHGIDGVVKRSDALAARMLAQDCIKISLQILHLVHGKTYPYPQWLYKVSADEYSQSYSETFGTIKALGLELEASQIQAWSRKLVGNMIDIMVAKGFDRLRLERWWEYI
;
A
#
# COMPACT_ATOMS: atom_id res chain seq x y z
N MET A 1 -27.40 1.69 13.99
CA MET A 1 -27.14 1.13 12.64
C MET A 1 -25.65 0.85 12.53
N THR A 2 -25.25 -0.35 12.12
CA THR A 2 -23.82 -0.66 12.00
C THR A 2 -23.29 -0.03 10.72
N ALA A 3 -21.99 0.27 10.66
CA ALA A 3 -21.34 0.80 9.45
C ALA A 3 -21.46 -0.17 8.25
N THR A 4 -21.77 -1.45 8.46
CA THR A 4 -22.02 -2.42 7.38
C THR A 4 -23.35 -2.17 6.70
N ASP A 5 -24.37 -1.79 7.46
CA ASP A 5 -25.71 -1.59 6.92
C ASP A 5 -25.78 -0.39 5.96
N VAL A 6 -24.99 0.66 6.19
CA VAL A 6 -25.01 1.87 5.33
C VAL A 6 -24.33 1.64 3.99
N HIS A 7 -23.18 0.96 3.96
CA HIS A 7 -22.47 0.69 2.72
C HIS A 7 -23.23 -0.28 1.81
N THR A 8 -23.84 -1.32 2.39
CA THR A 8 -24.68 -2.27 1.66
C THR A 8 -25.90 -1.58 1.05
N ARG A 9 -26.61 -0.73 1.82
CA ARG A 9 -27.75 0.04 1.30
C ARG A 9 -27.37 1.01 0.19
N TYR A 10 -26.19 1.63 0.27
CA TYR A 10 -25.71 2.47 -0.84
C TYR A 10 -25.45 1.63 -2.09
N LEU A 11 -24.79 0.48 -1.96
CA LEU A 11 -24.55 -0.43 -3.08
C LEU A 11 -25.85 -0.91 -3.71
N GLU A 12 -26.85 -1.31 -2.92
CA GLU A 12 -28.17 -1.71 -3.41
C GLU A 12 -28.85 -0.60 -4.22
N ARG A 13 -28.91 0.63 -3.66
CA ARG A 13 -29.46 1.79 -4.37
C ARG A 13 -28.72 2.12 -5.67
N LEU A 14 -27.40 1.94 -5.70
CA LEU A 14 -26.60 2.12 -6.91
C LEU A 14 -26.96 1.08 -7.98
N LEU A 15 -27.05 -0.19 -7.59
CA LEU A 15 -27.35 -1.28 -8.52
C LEU A 15 -28.80 -1.27 -9.04
N ASP A 16 -29.72 -0.63 -8.31
CA ASP A 16 -31.11 -0.45 -8.74
C ASP A 16 -31.30 0.63 -9.81
N GLN A 17 -30.27 1.45 -10.07
CA GLN A 17 -30.33 2.43 -11.14
C GLN A 17 -30.30 1.75 -12.52
N PRO A 18 -31.08 2.23 -13.52
CA PRO A 18 -31.21 1.58 -14.83
C PRO A 18 -29.87 1.34 -15.54
N ASP A 19 -28.92 2.25 -15.37
CA ASP A 19 -27.60 2.17 -16.01
C ASP A 19 -26.73 1.03 -15.45
N PHE A 20 -27.07 0.50 -14.27
CA PHE A 20 -26.32 -0.57 -13.59
C PHE A 20 -27.07 -1.91 -13.54
N ASP A 21 -28.21 -2.04 -14.22
CA ASP A 21 -29.00 -3.28 -14.22
C ASP A 21 -28.22 -4.49 -14.75
N LEU A 22 -27.24 -4.28 -15.64
CA LEU A 22 -26.29 -5.32 -16.06
C LEU A 22 -25.43 -5.83 -14.89
N LEU A 23 -24.92 -4.92 -14.05
CA LEU A 23 -24.15 -5.29 -12.87
C LEU A 23 -25.02 -5.99 -11.82
N ARG A 24 -26.29 -5.58 -11.70
CA ARG A 24 -27.25 -6.22 -10.80
C ARG A 24 -27.55 -7.67 -11.19
N LYS A 25 -27.64 -7.94 -12.49
CA LYS A 25 -27.96 -9.27 -13.07
C LYS A 25 -26.76 -10.21 -13.14
N ASN A 26 -25.55 -9.66 -13.18
CA ASN A 26 -24.31 -10.44 -13.27
C ASN A 26 -23.73 -10.75 -11.88
N ARG A 27 -22.76 -11.67 -11.86
CA ARG A 27 -21.95 -11.92 -10.67
C ARG A 27 -20.95 -10.80 -10.49
N ILE A 28 -20.93 -10.21 -9.30
CA ILE A 28 -20.02 -9.12 -8.99
C ILE A 28 -19.32 -9.35 -7.66
N SER A 29 -18.18 -8.69 -7.51
CA SER A 29 -17.54 -8.50 -6.21
C SER A 29 -17.40 -7.01 -5.93
N ALA A 30 -18.13 -6.54 -4.91
CA ALA A 30 -18.13 -5.15 -4.48
C ALA A 30 -17.43 -5.02 -3.14
N ILE A 31 -16.44 -4.14 -3.10
CA ILE A 31 -15.66 -3.85 -1.89
C ILE A 31 -15.64 -2.35 -1.62
N VAL A 32 -15.45 -2.00 -0.36
CA VAL A 32 -15.09 -0.66 0.10
C VAL A 32 -13.64 -0.69 0.56
N ASN A 33 -12.84 0.28 0.15
CA ASN A 33 -11.45 0.41 0.56
C ASN A 33 -11.21 1.81 1.19
N GLY A 34 -9.94 2.17 1.38
CA GLY A 34 -9.58 3.45 1.98
C GLY A 34 -9.77 3.49 3.49
N SER A 35 -10.01 4.68 4.03
CA SER A 35 -10.32 4.88 5.45
C SER A 35 -11.73 4.40 5.81
N SER A 36 -12.68 4.47 4.86
CA SER A 36 -14.07 4.03 5.06
C SER A 36 -14.24 2.52 5.29
N ALA A 37 -13.22 1.72 4.97
CA ALA A 37 -13.22 0.28 5.21
C ALA A 37 -12.92 -0.12 6.67
N ASP A 38 -12.35 0.76 7.49
CA ASP A 38 -11.93 0.42 8.84
C ASP A 38 -11.96 1.61 9.83
N SER A 39 -11.29 1.46 10.98
CA SER A 39 -11.25 2.45 12.06
C SER A 39 -10.50 3.74 11.72
N ARG A 40 -9.97 3.88 10.50
CA ARG A 40 -9.29 5.09 10.04
C ARG A 40 -10.24 6.14 9.46
N VAL A 41 -11.54 5.83 9.36
CA VAL A 41 -12.57 6.79 8.92
C VAL A 41 -12.60 8.01 9.84
N ASP A 42 -12.66 9.19 9.24
CA ASP A 42 -12.85 10.48 9.92
C ASP A 42 -13.90 11.32 9.19
N SER A 43 -14.17 12.54 9.69
CA SER A 43 -15.18 13.44 9.12
C SER A 43 -14.86 13.95 7.72
N ASN A 44 -13.64 13.72 7.21
CA ASN A 44 -13.20 14.16 5.88
C ASN A 44 -12.99 12.98 4.94
N SER A 45 -13.37 11.77 5.36
CA SER A 45 -13.14 10.55 4.59
C SER A 45 -14.22 10.34 3.55
N ASP A 46 -13.81 10.22 2.29
CA ASP A 46 -14.67 9.77 1.19
C ASP A 46 -14.91 8.25 1.27
N TRP A 47 -15.96 7.76 0.61
CA TRP A 47 -16.20 6.33 0.44
C TRP A 47 -15.70 5.85 -0.92
N ASP A 48 -14.71 4.95 -0.89
CA ASP A 48 -14.07 4.41 -2.08
C ASP A 48 -14.55 2.98 -2.38
N TYR A 49 -15.47 2.85 -3.33
CA TYR A 49 -16.00 1.58 -3.80
C TYR A 49 -15.22 1.07 -5.01
N LYS A 50 -14.96 -0.25 -5.02
CA LYS A 50 -14.52 -0.97 -6.21
C LYS A 50 -15.46 -2.13 -6.48
N ILE A 51 -16.00 -2.18 -7.69
CA ILE A 51 -16.85 -3.25 -8.18
C ILE A 51 -16.10 -3.97 -9.28
N PHE A 52 -15.88 -5.26 -9.07
CA PHE A 52 -15.24 -6.16 -10.01
C PHE A 52 -16.26 -7.10 -10.63
N VAL A 53 -16.06 -7.37 -11.90
CA VAL A 53 -16.92 -8.20 -12.74
C VAL A 53 -16.03 -9.03 -13.65
N GLU A 54 -16.45 -10.24 -14.01
CA GLU A 54 -15.71 -11.05 -14.98
C GLU A 54 -15.74 -10.38 -16.38
N GLU A 55 -14.68 -10.57 -17.18
CA GLU A 55 -14.46 -9.86 -18.44
C GLU A 55 -15.59 -10.06 -19.46
N ALA A 56 -16.16 -11.27 -19.50
CA ALA A 56 -17.26 -11.60 -20.39
C ALA A 56 -18.53 -10.81 -20.04
N ASP A 57 -18.78 -10.62 -18.75
CA ASP A 57 -20.01 -10.05 -18.21
C ASP A 57 -19.97 -8.51 -18.21
N ILE A 58 -18.78 -7.91 -18.10
CA ILE A 58 -18.61 -6.46 -18.08
C ILE A 58 -18.54 -5.82 -19.48
N ARG A 59 -18.27 -6.61 -20.53
CA ARG A 59 -18.06 -6.08 -21.89
C ARG A 59 -19.17 -5.14 -22.38
N PRO A 60 -20.47 -5.48 -22.25
CA PRO A 60 -21.54 -4.57 -22.69
C PRO A 60 -21.59 -3.26 -21.88
N PHE A 61 -21.18 -3.31 -20.60
CA PHE A 61 -21.08 -2.12 -19.75
C PHE A 61 -19.92 -1.23 -20.21
N VAL A 62 -18.76 -1.83 -20.49
CA VAL A 62 -17.57 -1.12 -20.99
C VAL A 62 -17.82 -0.49 -22.36
N GLU A 63 -18.53 -1.18 -23.27
CA GLU A 63 -18.90 -0.63 -24.59
C GLU A 63 -19.77 0.63 -24.47
N ARG A 64 -20.62 0.71 -23.44
CA ARG A 64 -21.51 1.86 -23.20
C ARG A 64 -20.82 3.01 -22.45
N HIS A 65 -19.99 2.69 -21.46
CA HIS A 65 -19.50 3.67 -20.48
C HIS A 65 -17.98 3.91 -20.54
N GLY A 66 -17.25 3.13 -21.34
CA GLY A 66 -15.80 3.17 -21.47
C GLY A 66 -15.06 2.30 -20.45
N GLU A 67 -13.84 1.88 -20.80
CA GLU A 67 -12.99 0.97 -20.00
C GLU A 67 -12.61 1.53 -18.62
N LYS A 68 -12.63 2.86 -18.49
CA LYS A 68 -12.22 3.59 -17.29
C LYS A 68 -13.38 4.21 -16.52
N PHE A 69 -14.61 3.73 -16.70
CA PHE A 69 -15.79 4.31 -16.04
C PHE A 69 -15.64 4.45 -14.52
N SER A 70 -15.90 5.64 -14.01
CA SER A 70 -15.97 5.91 -12.58
C SER A 70 -17.10 6.88 -12.30
N LEU A 71 -17.81 6.65 -11.21
CA LEU A 71 -18.86 7.53 -10.71
C LEU A 71 -18.32 8.32 -9.52
N SER A 72 -18.56 9.63 -9.50
CA SER A 72 -18.29 10.50 -8.36
C SER A 72 -19.60 11.12 -7.91
N ASP A 73 -20.16 10.61 -6.82
CA ASP A 73 -21.33 11.19 -6.16
C ASP A 73 -20.86 12.21 -5.13
N ASN A 74 -20.76 13.45 -5.60
CA ASN A 74 -20.39 14.60 -4.77
C ASN A 74 -21.57 15.18 -3.97
N THR A 75 -22.76 14.60 -4.11
CA THR A 75 -23.99 15.05 -3.41
C THR A 75 -24.29 14.22 -2.17
N HIS A 76 -23.73 13.00 -2.09
CA HIS A 76 -23.73 12.19 -0.88
C HIS A 76 -22.76 12.77 0.18
N ASP A 77 -23.10 12.62 1.46
CA ASP A 77 -22.25 12.97 2.59
C ASP A 77 -22.02 11.72 3.47
N PRO A 78 -20.79 11.18 3.54
CA PRO A 78 -19.57 11.64 2.88
C PRO A 78 -19.58 11.40 1.36
N LYS A 79 -18.73 12.08 0.59
CA LYS A 79 -18.68 11.91 -0.86
C LYS A 79 -18.35 10.47 -1.22
N VAL A 80 -18.89 9.99 -2.34
CA VAL A 80 -18.69 8.61 -2.79
C VAL A 80 -17.99 8.57 -4.13
N PHE A 81 -16.96 7.74 -4.23
CA PHE A 81 -16.31 7.39 -5.47
C PHE A 81 -16.49 5.90 -5.76
N VAL A 82 -16.96 5.58 -6.96
CA VAL A 82 -17.19 4.19 -7.39
C VAL A 82 -16.40 3.90 -8.65
N MET A 83 -15.55 2.87 -8.59
CA MET A 83 -14.82 2.35 -9.73
C MET A 83 -15.39 0.98 -10.12
N ILE A 84 -15.75 0.81 -11.39
CA ILE A 84 -16.24 -0.48 -11.93
C ILE A 84 -15.24 -0.99 -12.97
N ARG A 85 -14.67 -2.18 -12.76
CA ARG A 85 -13.57 -2.71 -13.58
C ARG A 85 -13.67 -4.23 -13.76
N PRO A 86 -13.10 -4.78 -14.85
CA PRO A 86 -12.89 -6.22 -14.96
C PRO A 86 -11.92 -6.74 -13.88
N PHE A 87 -11.96 -8.03 -13.57
CA PHE A 87 -10.97 -8.64 -12.67
C PHE A 87 -9.53 -8.56 -13.17
N GLY A 88 -9.31 -8.62 -14.48
CA GLY A 88 -8.00 -8.48 -15.12
C GLY A 88 -7.33 -7.15 -14.79
N TYR A 89 -8.11 -6.10 -14.52
CA TYR A 89 -7.57 -4.84 -13.98
C TYR A 89 -6.99 -5.03 -12.57
N LEU A 90 -7.74 -5.66 -11.66
CA LEU A 90 -7.26 -5.96 -10.31
C LEU A 90 -6.00 -6.83 -10.34
N GLU A 91 -5.99 -7.85 -11.20
CA GLU A 91 -4.84 -8.72 -11.38
C GLU A 91 -3.62 -7.94 -11.90
N SER A 92 -3.80 -7.03 -12.86
CA SER A 92 -2.71 -6.17 -13.33
C SER A 92 -2.13 -5.27 -12.22
N GLU A 93 -2.97 -4.76 -11.33
CA GLU A 93 -2.54 -3.95 -10.18
C GLU A 93 -1.82 -4.79 -9.11
N LEU A 94 -2.26 -6.03 -8.90
CA LEU A 94 -1.61 -6.98 -8.00
C LEU A 94 -0.28 -7.47 -8.57
N GLU A 95 -0.12 -7.54 -9.89
CA GLU A 95 1.16 -7.84 -10.53
C GLU A 95 2.13 -6.65 -10.44
N SER A 96 1.66 -5.42 -10.69
CA SER A 96 2.51 -4.23 -10.74
C SER A 96 2.97 -3.75 -9.36
N THR A 97 2.09 -3.82 -8.36
CA THR A 97 2.30 -3.24 -7.03
C THR A 97 1.83 -4.17 -5.92
N LEU A 98 2.15 -5.46 -6.05
CA LEU A 98 1.71 -6.57 -5.19
C LEU A 98 1.51 -6.21 -3.71
N ALA A 99 2.57 -5.80 -3.01
CA ALA A 99 2.51 -5.54 -1.58
C ALA A 99 1.51 -4.43 -1.19
N ILE A 100 1.33 -3.41 -2.03
CA ILE A 100 0.41 -2.30 -1.76
C ILE A 100 -1.01 -2.69 -2.13
N THR A 101 -1.22 -3.21 -3.33
CA THR A 101 -2.55 -3.58 -3.82
C THR A 101 -3.14 -4.70 -2.95
N LEU A 102 -2.32 -5.68 -2.58
CA LEU A 102 -2.74 -6.75 -1.67
C LEU A 102 -3.09 -6.19 -0.29
N TRP A 103 -2.33 -5.25 0.27
CA TRP A 103 -2.69 -4.58 1.53
C TRP A 103 -4.06 -3.90 1.45
N ILE A 104 -4.33 -3.18 0.35
CA ILE A 104 -5.63 -2.53 0.13
C ILE A 104 -6.76 -3.57 0.11
N CYS A 105 -6.57 -4.68 -0.61
CA CYS A 105 -7.55 -5.75 -0.69
C CYS A 105 -7.77 -6.47 0.64
N GLU A 106 -6.70 -6.75 1.40
CA GLU A 106 -6.75 -7.39 2.72
C GLU A 106 -7.43 -6.53 3.79
N LYS A 107 -7.39 -5.20 3.62
CA LYS A 107 -8.07 -4.23 4.48
C LYS A 107 -9.43 -3.80 3.95
N ALA A 108 -9.82 -4.27 2.76
CA ALA A 108 -11.09 -3.90 2.17
C ALA A 108 -12.25 -4.58 2.92
N LYS A 109 -13.34 -3.84 3.03
CA LYS A 109 -14.62 -4.38 3.48
C LYS A 109 -15.36 -4.96 2.29
N VAL A 110 -15.57 -6.27 2.29
CA VAL A 110 -16.36 -6.94 1.26
C VAL A 110 -17.84 -6.74 1.53
N LEU A 111 -18.54 -6.12 0.58
CA LEU A 111 -19.99 -5.92 0.63
C LEU A 111 -20.72 -7.05 -0.09
N ARG A 112 -20.15 -7.52 -1.20
CA ARG A 112 -20.65 -8.62 -2.02
C ARG A 112 -19.48 -9.31 -2.70
N ASP A 113 -19.50 -10.63 -2.81
CA ASP A 113 -18.48 -11.41 -3.53
C ASP A 113 -19.12 -12.68 -4.10
N ASP A 114 -19.86 -12.53 -5.18
CA ASP A 114 -20.64 -13.63 -5.74
C ASP A 114 -19.71 -14.73 -6.26
N GLY A 115 -19.85 -15.95 -5.72
CA GLY A 115 -18.99 -17.07 -6.07
C GLY A 115 -17.56 -16.99 -5.50
N GLY A 116 -17.25 -15.98 -4.67
CA GLY A 116 -15.96 -15.85 -3.99
C GLY A 116 -14.80 -15.41 -4.89
N SER A 117 -15.08 -14.85 -6.08
CA SER A 117 -14.09 -14.48 -7.10
C SER A 117 -13.03 -13.50 -6.58
N PHE A 118 -13.42 -12.54 -5.74
CA PHE A 118 -12.47 -11.58 -5.14
C PHE A 118 -11.60 -12.27 -4.09
N GLN A 119 -12.18 -12.99 -3.13
CA GLN A 119 -11.44 -13.67 -2.08
C GLN A 119 -10.46 -14.73 -2.62
N GLN A 120 -10.85 -15.45 -3.67
CA GLN A 120 -9.95 -16.41 -4.35
C GLN A 120 -8.72 -15.72 -4.95
N ARG A 121 -8.91 -14.57 -5.61
CA ARG A 121 -7.79 -13.79 -6.18
C ARG A 121 -6.91 -13.21 -5.09
N VAL A 122 -7.48 -12.63 -4.03
CA VAL A 122 -6.71 -12.16 -2.87
C VAL A 122 -5.88 -13.28 -2.27
N SER A 123 -6.45 -14.48 -2.09
CA SER A 123 -5.74 -15.65 -1.56
C SER A 123 -4.61 -16.12 -2.49
N LYS A 124 -4.85 -16.18 -3.80
CA LYS A 124 -3.83 -16.51 -4.82
C LYS A 124 -2.64 -15.53 -4.74
N TYR A 125 -2.90 -14.24 -4.69
CA TYR A 125 -1.85 -13.23 -4.64
C TYR A 125 -1.18 -13.13 -3.27
N ARG A 126 -1.86 -13.52 -2.20
CA ARG A 126 -1.23 -13.70 -0.88
C ARG A 126 -0.18 -14.81 -0.90
N ALA A 127 -0.51 -15.97 -1.46
CA ALA A 127 0.46 -17.06 -1.64
C ALA A 127 1.65 -16.62 -2.50
N LYS A 128 1.40 -15.87 -3.59
CA LYS A 128 2.46 -15.29 -4.43
C LYS A 128 3.32 -14.27 -3.67
N PHE A 129 2.71 -13.43 -2.83
CA PHE A 129 3.44 -12.48 -1.99
C PHE A 129 4.38 -13.22 -1.03
N GLU A 130 3.89 -14.25 -0.37
CA GLU A 130 4.68 -15.07 0.54
C GLU A 130 5.84 -15.78 -0.18
N SER A 131 5.58 -16.34 -1.37
CA SER A 131 6.62 -17.01 -2.15
C SER A 131 7.69 -16.09 -2.73
N THR A 132 7.39 -14.79 -2.89
CA THR A 132 8.31 -13.77 -3.45
C THR A 132 8.86 -12.81 -2.39
N LEU A 133 8.55 -13.05 -1.12
CA LEU A 133 8.94 -12.20 -0.01
C LEU A 133 10.47 -12.03 0.11
N PRO A 134 11.30 -13.10 -0.01
CA PRO A 134 12.75 -12.95 0.08
C PRO A 134 13.32 -12.03 -0.99
N GLU A 135 12.88 -12.16 -2.24
CA GLU A 135 13.33 -11.35 -3.37
C GLU A 135 12.90 -9.89 -3.21
N GLN A 136 11.64 -9.67 -2.81
CA GLN A 136 11.12 -8.33 -2.53
C GLN A 136 11.93 -7.63 -1.43
N LEU A 137 12.21 -8.34 -0.34
CA LEU A 137 12.98 -7.81 0.78
C LEU A 137 14.43 -7.49 0.39
N GLN A 138 15.10 -8.38 -0.35
CA GLN A 138 16.44 -8.14 -0.88
C GLN A 138 16.45 -6.90 -1.77
N HIS A 139 15.51 -6.79 -2.72
CA HIS A 139 15.42 -5.65 -3.61
C HIS A 139 15.23 -4.33 -2.83
N LYS A 140 14.35 -4.32 -1.82
CA LYS A 140 14.13 -3.13 -0.97
C LYS A 140 15.38 -2.79 -0.16
N TYR A 141 16.06 -3.77 0.40
CA TYR A 141 17.29 -3.54 1.17
C TYR A 141 18.40 -2.95 0.30
N LEU A 142 18.65 -3.50 -0.89
CA LEU A 142 19.60 -2.94 -1.84
C LEU A 142 19.22 -1.51 -2.24
N LYS A 143 17.93 -1.25 -2.49
CA LYS A 143 17.44 0.11 -2.78
C LYS A 143 17.71 1.08 -1.63
N LEU A 144 17.48 0.66 -0.37
CA LEU A 144 17.80 1.46 0.81
C LEU A 144 19.29 1.81 0.87
N ARG A 145 20.16 0.81 0.67
CA ARG A 145 21.61 0.99 0.70
C ARG A 145 22.10 1.92 -0.41
N THR A 146 21.61 1.76 -1.64
CA THR A 146 21.93 2.64 -2.77
C THR A 146 21.50 4.08 -2.50
N ARG A 147 20.29 4.31 -1.98
CA ARG A 147 19.82 5.66 -1.62
C ARG A 147 20.67 6.29 -0.53
N ARG A 148 21.00 5.52 0.50
CA ARG A 148 21.86 5.97 1.59
C ARG A 148 23.29 6.28 1.11
N HIS A 149 23.83 5.49 0.19
CA HIS A 149 25.13 5.78 -0.43
C HIS A 149 25.08 7.08 -1.25
N GLY A 150 23.98 7.33 -1.96
CA GLY A 150 23.74 8.60 -2.67
C GLY A 150 23.83 9.83 -1.75
N ILE A 151 23.39 9.71 -0.49
CA ILE A 151 23.50 10.78 0.51
C ILE A 151 24.96 11.21 0.71
N ASP A 152 25.92 10.27 0.74
CA ASP A 152 27.34 10.61 0.87
C ASP A 152 27.84 11.48 -0.30
N GLY A 153 27.33 11.22 -1.51
CA GLY A 153 27.70 11.97 -2.71
C GLY A 153 27.20 13.42 -2.70
N VAL A 154 25.96 13.63 -2.29
CA VAL A 154 25.34 14.97 -2.25
C VAL A 154 25.84 15.81 -1.07
N VAL A 155 26.16 15.18 0.06
CA VAL A 155 26.75 15.85 1.23
C VAL A 155 28.12 16.44 0.90
N LYS A 156 28.95 15.73 0.11
CA LYS A 156 30.23 16.26 -0.38
C LYS A 156 30.08 17.51 -1.25
N ARG A 157 28.89 17.72 -1.83
CA ARG A 157 28.55 18.88 -2.66
C ARG A 157 27.79 19.96 -1.87
N SER A 158 27.60 19.77 -0.56
CA SER A 158 26.82 20.65 0.31
C SER A 158 25.37 20.86 -0.15
N ASP A 159 24.78 19.87 -0.83
CA ASP A 159 23.39 19.93 -1.31
C ASP A 159 22.44 19.30 -0.27
N ALA A 160 21.96 20.13 0.65
CA ALA A 160 21.05 19.71 1.72
C ALA A 160 19.66 19.31 1.19
N LEU A 161 19.19 19.92 0.09
CA LEU A 161 17.89 19.60 -0.49
C LEU A 161 17.91 18.21 -1.13
N ALA A 162 18.93 17.91 -1.93
CA ALA A 162 19.09 16.58 -2.50
C ALA A 162 19.32 15.51 -1.42
N ALA A 163 20.08 15.83 -0.37
CA ALA A 163 20.25 14.95 0.79
C ALA A 163 18.90 14.62 1.46
N ARG A 164 18.03 15.63 1.62
CA ARG A 164 16.69 15.48 2.20
C ARG A 164 15.78 14.61 1.33
N MET A 165 15.78 14.81 0.01
CA MET A 165 15.00 13.97 -0.92
C MET A 165 15.42 12.50 -0.82
N LEU A 166 16.73 12.22 -0.77
CA LEU A 166 17.25 10.87 -0.59
C LEU A 166 16.92 10.28 0.79
N ALA A 167 16.93 11.10 1.84
CA ALA A 167 16.57 10.68 3.19
C ALA A 167 15.08 10.30 3.31
N GLN A 168 14.19 11.04 2.64
CA GLN A 168 12.76 10.68 2.56
C GLN A 168 12.56 9.32 1.88
N ASP A 169 13.32 9.04 0.82
CA ASP A 169 13.36 7.72 0.18
C ASP A 169 13.85 6.64 1.17
N CYS A 170 14.91 6.90 1.94
CA CYS A 170 15.39 5.98 2.97
C CYS A 170 14.31 5.69 4.03
N ILE A 171 13.63 6.71 4.57
CA ILE A 171 12.52 6.54 5.52
C ILE A 171 11.44 5.64 4.93
N LYS A 172 10.97 5.96 3.72
CA LYS A 172 9.92 5.20 3.04
C LYS A 172 10.31 3.74 2.86
N ILE A 173 11.52 3.47 2.37
CA ILE A 173 11.99 2.10 2.11
C ILE A 173 12.17 1.34 3.44
N SER A 174 12.72 1.98 4.48
CA SER A 174 12.87 1.34 5.80
C SER A 174 11.53 0.91 6.40
N LEU A 175 10.49 1.74 6.30
CA LEU A 175 9.14 1.37 6.75
C LEU A 175 8.57 0.20 5.94
N GLN A 176 8.82 0.15 4.63
CA GLN A 176 8.41 -0.99 3.78
C GLN A 176 9.15 -2.27 4.18
N ILE A 177 10.47 -2.20 4.39
CA ILE A 177 11.27 -3.32 4.88
C ILE A 177 10.71 -3.83 6.20
N LEU A 178 10.31 -2.93 7.12
CA LEU A 178 9.76 -3.31 8.42
C LEU A 178 8.50 -4.19 8.30
N HIS A 179 7.60 -3.90 7.37
CA HIS A 179 6.46 -4.78 7.10
C HIS A 179 6.91 -6.12 6.50
N LEU A 180 7.80 -6.08 5.51
CA LEU A 180 8.27 -7.28 4.81
C LEU A 180 9.03 -8.25 5.73
N VAL A 181 9.90 -7.78 6.63
CA VAL A 181 10.62 -8.66 7.59
C VAL A 181 9.67 -9.33 8.60
N HIS A 182 8.44 -8.84 8.71
CA HIS A 182 7.37 -9.44 9.49
C HIS A 182 6.39 -10.27 8.65
N GLY A 183 6.70 -10.52 7.36
CA GLY A 183 5.82 -11.26 6.45
C GLY A 183 4.52 -10.55 6.12
N LYS A 184 4.49 -9.21 6.22
CA LYS A 184 3.30 -8.40 5.98
C LYS A 184 3.42 -7.55 4.72
N THR A 185 2.28 -7.37 4.07
CA THR A 185 2.05 -6.33 3.07
C THR A 185 2.13 -4.93 3.73
N TYR A 186 2.29 -3.87 2.94
CA TYR A 186 2.40 -2.51 3.48
C TYR A 186 1.48 -1.54 2.72
N PRO A 187 0.96 -0.50 3.40
CA PRO A 187 0.09 0.48 2.76
C PRO A 187 0.84 1.37 1.76
N TYR A 188 0.04 2.09 0.98
CA TYR A 188 0.50 3.18 0.12
C TYR A 188 1.03 4.39 0.95
N PRO A 189 1.83 5.28 0.34
CA PRO A 189 2.69 6.22 1.08
C PRO A 189 2.00 7.08 2.14
N GLN A 190 0.76 7.54 1.91
CA GLN A 190 0.07 8.44 2.84
C GLN A 190 -0.23 7.79 4.20
N TRP A 191 -0.39 6.47 4.25
CA TRP A 191 -0.66 5.74 5.49
C TRP A 191 0.56 5.01 6.05
N LEU A 192 1.65 4.91 5.27
CA LEU A 192 2.81 4.11 5.61
C LEU A 192 3.41 4.45 6.97
N TYR A 193 3.63 5.73 7.25
CA TYR A 193 4.17 6.12 8.55
C TYR A 193 3.22 5.78 9.70
N LYS A 194 1.94 6.16 9.59
CA LYS A 194 0.94 5.95 10.65
C LYS A 194 0.78 4.47 10.97
N VAL A 195 0.50 3.64 9.96
CA VAL A 195 0.30 2.19 10.14
C VAL A 195 1.56 1.53 10.70
N SER A 196 2.75 1.88 10.18
CA SER A 196 3.99 1.35 10.75
C SER A 196 4.23 1.79 12.19
N ALA A 197 3.90 3.04 12.55
CA ALA A 197 4.06 3.53 13.91
C ALA A 197 3.10 2.81 14.88
N ASP A 198 1.84 2.65 14.50
CA ASP A 198 0.83 1.94 15.30
C ASP A 198 1.24 0.48 15.54
N GLU A 199 1.80 -0.19 14.53
CA GLU A 199 2.19 -1.60 14.65
C GLU A 199 3.54 -1.83 15.35
N TYR A 200 4.49 -0.91 15.20
CA TYR A 200 5.90 -1.23 15.43
C TYR A 200 6.68 -0.23 16.28
N SER A 201 6.13 0.94 16.58
CA SER A 201 6.89 2.00 17.28
C SER A 201 7.32 1.62 18.69
N GLN A 202 6.55 0.78 19.39
CA GLN A 202 6.91 0.28 20.71
C GLN A 202 8.10 -0.69 20.63
N SER A 203 8.05 -1.64 19.70
CA SER A 203 9.09 -2.67 19.52
C SER A 203 10.38 -2.12 18.93
N TYR A 204 10.32 -1.04 18.14
CA TYR A 204 11.48 -0.44 17.47
C TYR A 204 11.57 1.08 17.73
N SER A 205 11.45 1.47 19.01
CA SER A 205 11.41 2.87 19.44
C SER A 205 12.60 3.69 18.94
N GLU A 206 13.82 3.13 18.96
CA GLU A 206 15.02 3.80 18.45
C GLU A 206 14.96 4.06 16.95
N THR A 207 14.44 3.10 16.17
CA THR A 207 14.25 3.24 14.73
C THR A 207 13.24 4.34 14.43
N PHE A 208 12.12 4.39 15.15
CA PHE A 208 11.13 5.46 14.99
C PHE A 208 11.65 6.81 15.48
N GLY A 209 12.49 6.86 16.52
CA GLY A 209 13.19 8.08 16.92
C GLY A 209 14.11 8.60 15.82
N THR A 210 14.84 7.70 15.16
CA THR A 210 15.72 8.04 14.03
C THR A 210 14.91 8.51 12.81
N ILE A 211 13.79 7.87 12.50
CA ILE A 211 12.89 8.29 11.41
C ILE A 211 12.32 9.69 11.69
N LYS A 212 11.87 9.96 12.92
CA LYS A 212 11.38 11.29 13.32
C LYS A 212 12.47 12.35 13.17
N ALA A 213 13.69 12.06 13.61
CA ALA A 213 14.82 12.97 13.47
C ALA A 213 15.10 13.30 11.99
N LEU A 214 15.12 12.29 11.10
CA LEU A 214 15.29 12.50 9.66
C LEU A 214 14.15 13.28 8.99
N GLY A 215 12.97 13.33 9.61
CA GLY A 215 11.83 14.12 9.12
C GLY A 215 11.91 15.61 9.45
N LEU A 216 12.87 16.03 10.28
CA LEU A 216 13.07 17.44 10.64
C LEU A 216 13.87 18.19 9.57
N GLU A 217 13.85 19.52 9.66
CA GLU A 217 14.78 20.35 8.90
C GLU A 217 16.19 20.20 9.47
N LEU A 218 17.04 19.52 8.72
CA LEU A 218 18.40 19.18 9.10
C LEU A 218 19.39 19.66 8.04
N GLU A 219 20.61 19.94 8.48
CA GLU A 219 21.77 20.15 7.63
C GLU A 219 22.23 18.84 6.98
N ALA A 220 22.93 18.93 5.84
CA ALA A 220 23.37 17.76 5.07
C ALA A 220 24.19 16.76 5.91
N SER A 221 25.08 17.23 6.78
CA SER A 221 25.90 16.39 7.66
C SER A 221 25.06 15.64 8.71
N GLN A 222 24.01 16.27 9.23
CA GLN A 222 23.08 15.64 10.17
C GLN A 222 22.23 14.57 9.47
N ILE A 223 21.75 14.86 8.25
CA ILE A 223 21.04 13.88 7.41
C ILE A 223 21.93 12.66 7.14
N GLN A 224 23.21 12.87 6.84
CA GLN A 224 24.19 11.80 6.65
C GLN A 224 24.34 10.93 7.90
N ALA A 225 24.48 11.53 9.07
CA ALA A 225 24.64 10.81 10.32
C ALA A 225 23.39 9.99 10.67
N TRP A 226 22.21 10.61 10.64
CA TRP A 226 20.96 9.93 10.96
C TRP A 226 20.58 8.85 9.94
N SER A 227 20.89 9.03 8.66
CA SER A 227 20.65 7.99 7.64
C SER A 227 21.56 6.77 7.82
N ARG A 228 22.81 6.95 8.28
CA ARG A 228 23.67 5.82 8.69
C ARG A 228 23.07 5.07 9.87
N LYS A 229 22.61 5.80 10.89
CA LYS A 229 21.94 5.21 12.05
C LYS A 229 20.70 4.42 11.64
N LEU A 230 19.85 4.98 10.77
CA LEU A 230 18.66 4.29 10.27
C LEU A 230 19.02 2.95 9.61
N VAL A 231 20.03 2.95 8.75
CA VAL A 231 20.49 1.71 8.09
C VAL A 231 21.07 0.71 9.09
N GLY A 232 21.82 1.16 10.09
CA GLY A 232 22.30 0.32 11.19
C GLY A 232 21.15 -0.38 11.91
N ASN A 233 20.14 0.39 12.31
CA ASN A 233 18.94 -0.16 12.96
C ASN A 233 18.22 -1.18 12.06
N MET A 234 18.12 -0.93 10.75
CA MET A 234 17.49 -1.88 9.83
C MET A 234 18.30 -3.19 9.71
N ILE A 235 19.63 -3.12 9.71
CA ILE A 235 20.48 -4.32 9.73
C ILE A 235 20.20 -5.12 11.01
N ASP A 236 20.16 -4.46 12.17
CA ASP A 236 19.91 -5.15 13.44
C ASP A 236 18.55 -5.84 13.47
N ILE A 237 17.51 -5.16 12.96
CA ILE A 237 16.15 -5.73 12.81
C ILE A 237 16.18 -6.96 11.88
N MET A 238 16.84 -6.86 10.73
CA MET A 238 16.94 -7.98 9.79
C MET A 238 17.73 -9.14 10.40
N VAL A 239 18.84 -8.89 11.10
CA VAL A 239 19.62 -9.94 11.77
C VAL A 239 18.79 -10.65 12.84
N ALA A 240 17.99 -9.92 13.62
CA ALA A 240 17.06 -10.51 14.58
C ALA A 240 15.97 -11.39 13.93
N LYS A 241 15.76 -11.25 12.62
CA LYS A 241 14.87 -12.09 11.80
C LYS A 241 15.59 -13.21 11.05
N GLY A 242 16.87 -13.46 11.36
CA GLY A 242 17.65 -14.58 10.84
C GLY A 242 18.45 -14.26 9.57
N PHE A 243 18.59 -12.99 9.20
CA PHE A 243 19.42 -12.59 8.05
C PHE A 243 20.90 -12.50 8.43
N ASP A 244 21.79 -12.89 7.52
CA ASP A 244 23.24 -12.83 7.74
C ASP A 244 23.76 -11.39 7.77
N ARG A 245 24.39 -11.01 8.88
CA ARG A 245 24.91 -9.64 9.08
C ARG A 245 26.00 -9.29 8.05
N LEU A 246 26.93 -10.20 7.80
CA LEU A 246 28.06 -9.94 6.90
C LEU A 246 27.56 -9.63 5.49
N ARG A 247 26.60 -10.41 5.00
CA ARG A 247 25.92 -10.19 3.72
C ARG A 247 25.22 -8.84 3.66
N LEU A 248 24.52 -8.44 4.73
CA LEU A 248 23.86 -7.12 4.81
C LEU A 248 24.88 -5.98 4.79
N GLU A 249 26.00 -6.12 5.51
CA GLU A 249 27.05 -5.11 5.56
C GLU A 249 27.80 -4.97 4.23
N ARG A 250 28.01 -6.10 3.53
CA ARG A 250 28.68 -6.20 2.21
C ARG A 250 27.70 -6.16 1.03
N TRP A 251 26.61 -5.43 1.17
CA TRP A 251 25.57 -5.26 0.14
C TRP A 251 26.08 -4.93 -1.28
N TRP A 252 27.24 -4.28 -1.43
CA TRP A 252 27.82 -3.94 -2.73
C TRP A 252 28.29 -5.14 -3.55
N GLU A 253 28.48 -6.31 -2.91
CA GLU A 253 28.82 -7.56 -3.60
C GLU A 253 27.61 -8.17 -4.34
N TYR A 254 26.43 -7.57 -4.19
CA TYR A 254 25.15 -8.07 -4.70
C TYR A 254 24.39 -7.05 -5.57
N ILE A 255 25.11 -6.05 -6.10
CA ILE A 255 24.62 -5.10 -7.13
C ILE A 255 25.07 -5.61 -8.49
#